data_AF-A0A292YEP0-F1
#
_entry.id   AF-A0A292YEP0-F1
#
_cell.length_a   1.000
_cell.length_b   1.000
_cell.length_c   1.000
_cell.angle_alpha   90.00
_cell.angle_beta   90.00
_cell.angle_gamma   90.00
#
_symmetry.space_group_name_H-M   'P 1'
#
loop_
_entity.id
_entity.type
_entity.pdbx_description
1 polymer ?
#
loop_
_entity_poly.entity_id
_entity_poly.type
_entity_poly.pdbx_seq_one_letter_code
_entity_poly.pdbx_strand_id
1 'polypeptide(L)' 'MKQVMGWISQARSNVKTIFGMPDYEKYLEHHKSTHPDQPPMSEKEYYMYALKNRYDSGTVSRCC' A
#
# COMPACT_ATOMS: atom_id res chain seq x y z
N MET A 1 28.31 -12.44 3.38
CA MET A 1 26.95 -12.79 3.84
C MET A 1 26.03 -11.55 3.94
N LYS A 2 26.04 -10.63 2.96
CA LYS A 2 25.17 -9.43 2.97
C LYS A 2 24.17 -9.37 1.79
N GLN A 3 24.25 -10.34 0.88
CA GLN A 3 23.48 -10.34 -0.38
C GLN A 3 22.14 -11.08 -0.29
N VAL A 4 22.05 -12.12 0.54
CA VAL A 4 20.86 -13.00 0.64
C VAL A 4 19.68 -12.32 1.36
N MET A 5 19.95 -11.32 2.20
CA MET A 5 18.93 -10.67 3.03
C MET A 5 18.06 -9.65 2.26
N GLY A 6 18.62 -9.02 1.21
CA GLY A 6 17.91 -8.02 0.41
C GLY A 6 16.80 -8.61 -0.46
N TRP A 7 16.93 -9.87 -0.89
CA TRP A 7 15.96 -10.52 -1.77
C TRP A 7 14.68 -10.93 -1.04
N ILE A 8 14.78 -11.25 0.26
CA ILE A 8 13.60 -11.56 1.09
C ILE A 8 12.78 -10.29 1.36
N SER A 9 13.45 -9.15 1.58
CA SER A 9 12.80 -7.84 1.75
C SER A 9 12.05 -7.41 0.49
N GLN A 10 12.68 -7.53 -0.69
CA GLN A 10 12.04 -7.20 -1.97
C GLN A 10 10.88 -8.15 -2.32
N ALA A 11 11.00 -9.44 -2.00
CA ALA A 11 9.95 -10.43 -2.23
C ALA A 11 8.66 -10.14 -1.42
N ARG A 12 8.77 -9.56 -0.22
CA ARG A 12 7.59 -9.23 0.62
C ARG A 12 6.68 -8.18 0.00
N SER A 13 7.23 -7.16 -0.66
CA SER A 13 6.42 -6.12 -1.33
C SER A 13 5.70 -6.67 -2.57
N ASN A 14 6.34 -7.60 -3.29
CA ASN A 14 5.77 -8.21 -4.49
C ASN A 14 4.58 -9.12 -4.14
N VAL A 15 4.69 -9.93 -3.08
CA VAL A 15 3.59 -10.82 -2.63
C VAL A 15 2.35 -10.01 -2.23
N LYS A 16 2.50 -8.94 -1.44
CA LYS A 16 1.38 -8.08 -1.05
C LYS A 16 0.71 -7.44 -2.27
N THR A 17 1.50 -6.99 -3.25
CA THR A 17 0.99 -6.43 -4.51
C THR A 17 0.22 -7.48 -5.32
N ILE A 18 0.75 -8.71 -5.44
CA ILE A 18 0.10 -9.83 -6.15
C ILE A 18 -1.26 -10.18 -5.52
N PHE A 19 -1.33 -10.23 -4.19
CA PHE A 19 -2.58 -10.51 -3.47
C PHE A 19 -3.46 -9.28 -3.25
N GLY A 20 -3.07 -8.11 -3.76
CA GLY A 20 -3.83 -6.87 -3.60
C GLY A 20 -3.95 -6.38 -2.16
N MET A 21 -3.04 -6.78 -1.28
CA MET A 21 -2.97 -6.35 0.11
C MET A 21 -2.37 -4.94 0.21
N PRO A 22 -2.91 -4.08 1.09
CA PRO A 22 -2.32 -2.77 1.37
C PRO A 22 -0.90 -2.92 1.94
N ASP A 23 0.06 -2.16 1.40
CA ASP A 23 1.45 -2.13 1.88
C ASP A 23 1.76 -0.78 2.56
N TYR A 24 1.85 -0.78 3.89
CA TYR A 24 1.98 0.44 4.69
C TYR A 24 3.37 1.09 4.58
N GLU A 25 4.44 0.30 4.44
CA GLU A 25 5.80 0.84 4.24
C GLU A 25 5.89 1.65 2.94
N LYS A 26 5.36 1.09 1.85
CA LYS A 26 5.28 1.78 0.55
C LYS A 26 4.42 3.05 0.61
N TYR A 27 3.34 3.04 1.41
CA TYR A 27 2.56 4.23 1.68
C TYR A 27 3.38 5.31 2.39
N LEU A 28 4.15 4.95 3.43
CA LEU A 28 4.99 5.91 4.15
C LEU A 28 6.08 6.52 3.26
N GLU A 29 6.70 5.71 2.39
CA GLU A 29 7.67 6.21 1.41
C GLU A 29 7.04 7.22 0.46
N HIS A 30 5.87 6.89 -0.09
CA HIS A 30 5.11 7.78 -0.97
C HIS A 30 4.61 9.05 -0.26
N HIS A 31 4.14 8.90 0.98
CA HIS A 31 3.66 10.01 1.79
C HIS A 31 4.79 10.99 2.09
N LYS A 32 5.98 10.50 2.45
CA LYS A 32 7.16 11.35 2.70
C LYS A 32 7.57 12.14 1.47
N SER A 33 7.44 11.58 0.27
CA SER A 33 7.80 12.28 -0.97
C SER A 33 6.72 13.23 -1.48
N THR A 34 5.44 12.93 -1.21
CA THR A 34 4.30 13.64 -1.80
C THR A 34 3.65 14.65 -0.85
N HIS A 35 3.64 14.33 0.45
CA HIS A 35 3.00 15.12 1.50
C HIS A 35 3.93 15.26 2.73
N PRO A 36 5.11 15.91 2.58
CA PRO A 36 6.06 16.05 3.69
C PRO A 36 5.51 16.88 4.86
N ASP A 37 4.57 17.78 4.59
CA ASP A 37 4.02 18.73 5.58
C ASP A 37 2.82 18.18 6.36
N GLN A 38 2.39 16.94 6.06
CA GLN A 38 1.24 16.31 6.72
C GLN A 38 1.70 15.11 7.55
N PRO A 39 1.04 14.80 8.67
CA PRO A 39 1.27 13.53 9.35
C PRO A 39 0.65 12.39 8.52
N PRO A 40 1.38 11.27 8.32
CA PRO A 40 0.79 10.10 7.66
C PRO A 40 -0.34 9.51 8.52
N MET A 41 -1.30 8.86 7.86
CA MET A 41 -2.30 8.01 8.50
C MET A 41 -1.64 6.91 9.31
N SER A 42 -2.28 6.47 10.39
CA SER A 42 -1.89 5.23 11.06
C SER A 42 -2.07 4.02 10.15
N GLU A 43 -1.41 2.91 10.49
CA GLU A 43 -1.52 1.68 9.72
C GLU A 43 -2.98 1.25 9.55
N LYS A 44 -3.75 1.21 10.64
CA LYS A 44 -5.17 0.83 10.62
C LYS A 44 -6.00 1.75 9.71
N GLU A 45 -5.79 3.07 9.80
CA GLU A 45 -6.49 4.04 8.95
C GLU A 45 -6.17 3.83 7.48
N TYR A 46 -4.90 3.59 7.15
CA TYR A 46 -4.47 3.28 5.80
C TYR A 46 -5.11 1.97 5.27
N TYR A 47 -5.17 0.91 6.08
CA TYR A 47 -5.85 -0.33 5.69
C TYR A 47 -7.33 -0.09 5.40
N MET A 48 -8.04 0.63 6.27
CA MET A 48 -9.46 0.94 6.05
C MET A 48 -9.68 1.82 4.82
N TYR A 49 -8.82 2.82 4.61
CA TYR A 49 -8.82 3.66 3.42
C TYR A 49 -8.61 2.82 2.15
N ALA A 50 -7.62 1.93 2.15
CA ALA A 50 -7.31 1.08 1.01
C ALA A 50 -8.45 0.08 0.69
N LEU A 51 -9.06 -0.52 1.73
CA LEU A 51 -10.23 -1.39 1.57
C LEU A 51 -11.43 -0.62 1.02
N LYS A 52 -11.72 0.57 1.57
CA LYS A 52 -12.79 1.44 1.09
C LYS A 52 -12.56 1.81 -0.38
N ASN A 53 -11.36 2.24 -0.74
CA ASN A 53 -11.06 2.62 -2.11
C ASN A 53 -11.14 1.43 -3.09
N ARG A 54 -10.89 0.20 -2.62
CA ARG A 54 -10.96 -1.01 -3.45
C ARG A 54 -12.39 -1.55 -3.62
N TYR A 55 -13.20 -1.54 -2.56
CA TYR A 55 -14.49 -2.23 -2.52
C TYR A 55 -15.70 -1.29 -2.45
N ASP A 56 -15.52 -0.09 -1.91
CA ASP A 56 -16.57 0.91 -1.67
C ASP A 56 -16.45 2.10 -2.63
N SER A 57 -15.48 2.08 -3.55
CA SER A 57 -15.49 2.95 -4.73
C SER A 57 -16.60 2.47 -5.67
N GLY A 58 -17.84 2.88 -5.34
CA GLY A 58 -19.08 2.50 -6.03
C GLY A 58 -19.16 2.80 -7.53
N THR A 59 -18.06 3.20 -8.17
CA THR A 59 -17.86 3.11 -9.61
C THR A 59 -17.49 1.69 -10.02
N VAL A 60 -18.43 0.76 -9.84
CA VAL A 60 -18.57 -0.27 -10.88
C VAL A 60 -19.04 0.51 -12.08
N SER A 61 -18.15 0.81 -13.03
CA SER A 61 -18.56 1.13 -14.40
C SER A 61 -19.23 -0.11 -14.94
N ARG A 62 -20.49 -0.32 -14.54
CA ARG A 62 -21.39 -1.27 -15.18
C ARG A 62 -21.51 -0.75 -16.60
N CYS A 63 -20.75 -1.33 -17.50
CA CYS A 63 -20.99 -1.16 -18.93
C CYS A 63 -22.44 -1.57 -19.13
N CYS A 64 -23.27 -0.62 -19.54
CA CYS A 64 -24.60 -0.90 -20.07
C CYS A 64 -24.47 -1.81 -21.29
#